data_AF-A0A142FV66-F1
#
_entry.id   AF-A0A142FV66-F1
#
_cell.length_a   1.000
_cell.length_b   1.000
_cell.length_c   1.000
_cell.angle_alpha   90.00
_cell.angle_beta   90.00
_cell.angle_gamma   90.00
#
_symmetry.space_group_name_H-M   'P 1'
#
loop_
_entity.id
_entity.type
_entity.pdbx_description
1 polymer ?
#
loop_
_entity_poly.entity_id
_entity_poly.type
_entity_poly.pdbx_seq_one_letter_code
_entity_poly.pdbx_strand_id
1 'polypeptide(L)'
;MSQGLPQSVGTNRYQAAAACAIIAATETPSSLPALSSPQWGNDAKGWDTDQQRHELTKVIYQPTLSVKAEQAALDGRTSYCAFRLELPGLSSLEADNMEWAILRQERTAWEPDHDYWKQAITTKSMGSAGVALELSLTGADLDTADGFYLAFRYKASNSPNWLPETDKAYHCKLTLHEQGNLPMVGANETKEWQPITPLDAPDTRLTPLIINYHALVNHPIKS
;
A
#
# COMPACT_ATOMS: atom_id res chain seq x y z
N MET A 1 -34.98 -50.23 22.77
CA MET A 1 -35.42 -48.82 22.67
C MET A 1 -34.14 -47.98 22.75
N SER A 2 -33.60 -47.41 21.66
CA SER A 2 -34.04 -46.20 20.94
C SER A 2 -34.17 -45.00 21.92
N GLN A 3 -33.61 -43.80 21.73
CA GLN A 3 -32.78 -43.08 20.74
C GLN A 3 -32.10 -41.92 21.53
N GLY A 4 -31.13 -41.11 21.12
CA GLY A 4 -30.65 -40.60 19.83
C GLY A 4 -30.13 -39.17 20.08
N LEU A 5 -29.04 -38.78 19.41
CA LEU A 5 -28.47 -37.42 19.36
C LEU A 5 -29.47 -36.38 18.81
N PRO A 6 -29.18 -35.07 18.99
CA PRO A 6 -28.75 -34.24 17.86
C PRO A 6 -27.48 -33.42 18.22
N GLN A 7 -26.41 -33.33 17.41
CA GLN A 7 -26.18 -32.62 16.13
C GLN A 7 -26.51 -31.10 16.10
N SER A 8 -25.42 -30.31 16.03
CA SER A 8 -25.12 -28.99 15.43
C SER A 8 -26.20 -27.94 15.18
N VAL A 9 -25.85 -26.66 15.40
CA VAL A 9 -25.82 -25.48 14.49
C VAL A 9 -25.52 -24.29 15.42
N GLY A 10 -24.39 -23.60 15.37
CA GLY A 10 -23.92 -22.81 14.24
C GLY A 10 -24.56 -21.41 14.26
N THR A 11 -24.32 -20.60 15.31
CA THR A 11 -24.90 -19.25 15.41
C THR A 11 -23.82 -18.18 15.48
N ASN A 12 -23.45 -17.74 14.27
CA ASN A 12 -23.15 -16.36 13.88
C ASN A 12 -22.20 -15.52 14.76
N ARG A 13 -20.91 -15.62 14.45
CA ARG A 13 -19.92 -14.54 14.63
C ARG A 13 -20.12 -13.35 13.66
N TYR A 14 -21.32 -13.16 13.13
CA TYR A 14 -21.67 -12.12 12.14
C TYR A 14 -22.36 -10.88 12.75
N GLN A 15 -22.36 -10.72 14.08
CA GLN A 15 -22.92 -9.53 14.74
C GLN A 15 -21.87 -8.55 15.29
N ALA A 16 -20.57 -8.83 15.16
CA ALA A 16 -19.53 -7.90 15.60
C ALA A 16 -19.01 -6.95 14.50
N ALA A 17 -19.34 -7.20 13.22
CA ALA A 17 -18.88 -6.35 12.11
C ALA A 17 -19.93 -5.33 11.61
N ALA A 18 -21.17 -5.38 12.12
CA ALA A 18 -22.23 -4.42 11.78
C ALA A 18 -22.31 -3.22 12.76
N ALA A 19 -21.43 -3.15 13.76
CA ALA A 19 -21.47 -2.12 14.80
C ALA A 19 -20.64 -0.85 14.49
N CYS A 20 -19.92 -0.79 13.37
CA CYS A 20 -19.17 0.42 12.98
C CYS A 20 -19.90 1.37 12.02
N ALA A 21 -21.17 1.13 11.70
CA ALA A 21 -21.92 1.96 10.76
C ALA A 21 -23.09 2.77 11.36
N ILE A 22 -23.33 2.72 12.68
CA ILE A 22 -24.41 3.51 13.32
C ILE A 22 -23.95 4.15 14.62
N ILE A 23 -22.95 5.03 14.56
CA ILE A 23 -22.80 6.15 15.51
C ILE A 23 -22.18 7.33 14.74
N ALA A 24 -23.03 8.20 14.19
CA ALA A 24 -22.74 9.63 13.96
C ALA A 24 -23.94 10.29 13.27
N ALA A 25 -25.06 10.41 13.98
CA ALA A 25 -26.17 11.26 13.55
C ALA A 25 -26.85 11.91 14.74
N THR A 26 -26.08 12.58 15.60
CA THR A 26 -26.52 13.76 16.34
C THR A 26 -25.27 14.48 16.84
N GLU A 27 -25.13 15.74 16.42
CA GLU A 27 -24.13 16.75 16.82
C GLU A 27 -22.93 16.95 15.88
N THR A 28 -22.96 18.08 15.15
CA THR A 28 -21.86 18.75 14.43
C THR A 28 -21.60 20.11 15.10
N PRO A 29 -20.46 20.80 14.88
CA PRO A 29 -19.33 20.50 13.97
C PRO A 29 -17.95 20.52 14.70
N SER A 30 -16.92 19.82 14.24
CA SER A 30 -15.98 20.37 13.25
C SER A 30 -14.93 19.34 12.83
N SER A 31 -14.69 19.27 11.52
CA SER A 31 -13.52 18.71 10.83
C SER A 31 -13.16 17.25 11.11
N LEU A 32 -14.01 16.34 10.62
CA LEU A 32 -13.55 15.07 10.03
C LEU A 32 -13.52 15.26 8.50
N PRO A 33 -12.54 14.69 7.77
CA PRO A 33 -12.59 14.69 6.31
C PRO A 33 -13.85 13.91 5.89
N ALA A 34 -14.68 14.55 5.06
CA ALA A 34 -15.89 13.95 4.54
C ALA A 34 -15.54 12.69 3.73
N LEU A 35 -15.87 11.51 4.26
CA LEU A 35 -16.02 10.29 3.47
C LEU A 35 -17.28 10.45 2.60
N SER A 36 -17.25 11.36 1.64
CA SER A 36 -18.25 11.44 0.59
C SER A 36 -17.87 10.45 -0.50
N SER A 37 -18.23 9.17 -0.31
CA SER A 37 -18.37 8.25 -1.43
C SER A 37 -19.86 8.05 -1.71
N PRO A 38 -20.50 8.91 -2.53
CA PRO A 38 -21.88 8.73 -2.98
C PRO A 38 -22.10 7.44 -3.80
N GLN A 39 -21.01 6.73 -4.11
CA GLN A 39 -20.97 5.49 -4.88
C GLN A 39 -21.53 4.28 -4.11
N TRP A 40 -21.37 4.24 -2.78
CA TRP A 40 -21.80 3.07 -1.99
C TRP A 40 -23.33 2.94 -1.89
N GLY A 41 -24.07 4.06 -1.87
CA GLY A 41 -25.51 4.05 -1.63
C GLY A 41 -26.35 3.59 -2.82
N ASN A 42 -25.89 3.84 -4.05
CA ASN A 42 -26.64 3.52 -5.27
C ASN A 42 -26.15 2.22 -5.93
N ASP A 43 -24.84 1.94 -5.92
CA ASP A 43 -24.28 0.76 -6.61
C ASP A 43 -24.40 -0.52 -5.76
N ALA A 44 -24.42 -0.41 -4.43
CA ALA A 44 -24.49 -1.58 -3.53
C ALA A 44 -25.81 -2.34 -3.57
N LYS A 45 -26.88 -1.78 -4.18
CA LYS A 45 -28.19 -2.45 -4.31
C LYS A 45 -28.15 -3.64 -5.26
N GLY A 46 -27.17 -3.72 -6.16
CA GLY A 46 -27.00 -4.81 -7.12
C GLY A 46 -25.89 -5.80 -6.76
N TRP A 47 -25.12 -5.55 -5.70
CA TRP A 47 -23.97 -6.38 -5.32
C TRP A 47 -24.39 -7.57 -4.47
N ASP A 48 -23.86 -8.74 -4.81
CA ASP A 48 -23.91 -9.88 -3.90
C ASP A 48 -22.98 -9.68 -2.69
N THR A 49 -23.06 -10.59 -1.71
CA THR A 49 -22.29 -10.48 -0.47
C THR A 49 -20.78 -10.55 -0.70
N ASP A 50 -20.30 -11.28 -1.70
CA ASP A 50 -18.88 -11.37 -2.02
C ASP A 50 -18.37 -10.07 -2.65
N GLN A 51 -19.16 -9.47 -3.53
CA GLN A 51 -18.87 -8.18 -4.13
C GLN A 51 -18.88 -7.06 -3.08
N GLN A 52 -19.85 -7.02 -2.17
CA GLN A 52 -19.86 -6.06 -1.06
C GLN A 52 -18.62 -6.21 -0.17
N ARG A 53 -18.24 -7.45 0.17
CA ARG A 53 -17.01 -7.73 0.94
C ARG A 53 -15.77 -7.24 0.19
N HIS A 54 -15.71 -7.44 -1.12
CA HIS A 54 -14.58 -7.04 -1.94
C HIS A 54 -14.46 -5.51 -2.04
N GLU A 55 -15.54 -4.79 -2.30
CA GLU A 55 -15.52 -3.32 -2.35
C GLU A 55 -15.17 -2.70 -0.99
N LEU A 56 -15.62 -3.32 0.11
CA LEU A 56 -15.20 -2.93 1.45
C LEU A 56 -13.73 -3.20 1.75
N THR A 57 -13.22 -4.34 1.27
CA THR A 57 -11.81 -4.69 1.39
C THR A 57 -10.94 -3.63 0.70
N LYS A 58 -11.32 -3.11 -0.46
CA LYS A 58 -10.55 -2.06 -1.16
C LYS A 58 -10.43 -0.76 -0.36
N VAL A 59 -11.49 -0.38 0.35
CA VAL A 59 -11.51 0.86 1.14
C VAL A 59 -10.76 0.68 2.47
N ILE A 60 -10.93 -0.46 3.14
CA ILE A 60 -10.27 -0.73 4.44
C ILE A 60 -8.77 -0.98 4.26
N TYR A 61 -8.39 -1.70 3.22
CA TYR A 61 -7.02 -2.12 2.98
C TYR A 61 -6.37 -1.30 1.85
N GLN A 62 -6.55 0.01 1.90
CA GLN A 62 -5.84 0.90 0.98
C GLN A 62 -4.40 1.09 1.45
N PRO A 63 -3.39 0.72 0.65
CA PRO A 63 -2.01 0.89 1.04
C PRO A 63 -1.65 2.37 1.08
N THR A 64 -0.72 2.73 1.96
CA THR A 64 -0.18 4.08 2.06
C THR A 64 1.31 4.04 1.76
N LEU A 65 1.74 4.75 0.72
CA LEU A 65 3.15 5.02 0.50
C LEU A 65 3.47 6.38 1.11
N SER A 66 4.51 6.44 1.91
CA SER A 66 4.98 7.65 2.57
C SER A 66 6.47 7.83 2.37
N VAL A 67 6.91 9.08 2.38
CA VAL A 67 8.33 9.46 2.34
C VAL A 67 8.65 10.31 3.56
N LYS A 68 9.86 10.16 4.07
CA LYS A 68 10.44 10.96 5.14
C LYS A 68 11.84 11.36 4.69
N ALA A 69 12.04 12.64 4.45
CA ALA A 69 13.31 13.16 3.95
C ALA A 69 13.66 14.48 4.63
N GLU A 70 14.92 14.88 4.59
CA GLU A 70 15.33 16.25 4.87
C GLU A 70 15.28 17.08 3.58
N GLN A 71 14.97 18.38 3.64
CA GLN A 71 15.01 19.26 2.47
C GLN A 71 16.34 19.16 1.70
N ALA A 72 17.45 19.04 2.42
CA ALA A 72 18.76 18.87 1.78
C ALA A 72 18.86 17.56 0.96
N ALA A 73 18.19 16.48 1.37
CA ALA A 73 18.12 15.24 0.58
C ALA A 73 17.28 15.43 -0.67
N LEU A 74 16.21 16.22 -0.56
CA LEU A 74 15.35 16.56 -1.67
C LEU A 74 16.05 17.47 -2.68
N ASP A 75 16.94 18.35 -2.23
CA ASP A 75 17.72 19.25 -3.09
C ASP A 75 19.01 18.61 -3.64
N GLY A 76 19.22 17.29 -3.45
CA GLY A 76 20.38 16.57 -4.00
C GLY A 76 21.69 16.82 -3.26
N ARG A 77 21.59 17.15 -1.96
CA ARG A 77 22.75 17.23 -1.06
C ARG A 77 22.81 15.94 -0.24
N THR A 78 24.01 15.48 0.10
CA THR A 78 24.22 14.33 1.01
C THR A 78 23.42 14.50 2.30
N SER A 79 22.32 13.76 2.44
CA SER A 79 21.32 13.95 3.50
C SER A 79 20.45 12.68 3.65
N TYR A 80 19.41 12.73 4.49
CA TYR A 80 18.57 11.57 4.81
C TYR A 80 17.26 11.52 4.01
N CYS A 81 16.93 10.36 3.41
CA CYS A 81 15.63 10.06 2.81
C CYS A 81 15.24 8.60 3.07
N ALA A 82 13.96 8.35 3.35
CA ALA A 82 13.41 7.02 3.54
C ALA A 82 12.01 6.90 2.96
N PHE A 83 11.67 5.70 2.49
CA PHE A 83 10.36 5.30 2.02
C PHE A 83 9.71 4.34 2.99
N ARG A 84 8.39 4.43 3.10
CA ARG A 84 7.57 3.48 3.84
C ARG A 84 6.33 3.12 3.04
N LEU A 85 6.18 1.84 2.70
CA LEU A 85 4.95 1.30 2.15
C LEU A 85 4.21 0.53 3.23
N GLU A 86 3.05 1.01 3.64
CA GLU A 86 2.15 0.35 4.58
C GLU A 86 1.14 -0.51 3.82
N LEU A 87 1.07 -1.78 4.21
CA LEU A 87 0.22 -2.82 3.64
C LEU A 87 -0.79 -3.26 4.71
N PRO A 88 -1.92 -2.55 4.84
CA PRO A 88 -2.91 -2.86 5.86
C PRO A 88 -3.57 -4.21 5.62
N GLY A 89 -3.90 -4.91 6.70
CA GLY A 89 -4.55 -6.22 6.65
C GLY A 89 -3.62 -7.39 6.40
N LEU A 90 -2.31 -7.18 6.33
CA LEU A 90 -1.30 -8.26 6.36
C LEU A 90 -0.85 -8.54 7.79
N SER A 91 -0.83 -9.81 8.18
CA SER A 91 -0.14 -10.27 9.40
C SER A 91 1.37 -10.43 9.22
N SER A 92 1.77 -10.83 8.01
CA SER A 92 3.14 -11.17 7.60
C SER A 92 3.25 -11.08 6.08
N LEU A 93 4.47 -10.86 5.58
CA LEU A 93 4.75 -10.95 4.16
C LEU A 93 5.15 -12.37 3.77
N GLU A 94 4.50 -12.87 2.73
CA GLU A 94 4.67 -14.20 2.15
C GLU A 94 4.83 -14.04 0.65
N ALA A 95 5.39 -15.03 -0.04
CA ALA A 95 5.71 -14.86 -1.46
C ALA A 95 4.47 -14.80 -2.38
N ASP A 96 3.31 -15.20 -1.90
CA ASP A 96 2.05 -15.27 -2.66
C ASP A 96 1.05 -14.16 -2.28
N ASN A 97 1.42 -13.29 -1.35
CA ASN A 97 0.57 -12.23 -0.83
C ASN A 97 1.03 -10.81 -1.16
N MET A 98 2.20 -10.65 -1.80
CA MET A 98 2.67 -9.36 -2.30
C MET A 98 3.54 -9.53 -3.55
N GLU A 99 3.28 -8.67 -4.53
CA GLU A 99 4.02 -8.58 -5.77
C GLU A 99 4.31 -7.13 -6.12
N TRP A 100 5.50 -6.85 -6.65
CA TRP A 100 5.94 -5.49 -6.97
C TRP A 100 6.87 -5.41 -8.20
N ALA A 101 6.98 -4.21 -8.76
CA ALA A 101 7.96 -3.84 -9.75
C ALA A 101 8.46 -2.42 -9.43
N ILE A 102 9.77 -2.25 -9.48
CA ILE A 102 10.42 -0.99 -9.11
C ILE A 102 11.33 -0.55 -10.24
N LEU A 103 11.18 0.71 -10.63
CA LEU A 103 12.11 1.40 -11.52
C LEU A 103 12.80 2.52 -10.74
N ARG A 104 14.11 2.66 -10.94
CA ARG A 104 14.90 3.81 -10.54
C ARG A 104 15.13 4.68 -11.76
N GLN A 105 14.97 5.99 -11.59
CA GLN A 105 15.37 6.96 -12.59
C GLN A 105 16.80 7.40 -12.32
N GLU A 106 17.67 7.29 -13.31
CA GLU A 106 18.99 7.91 -13.31
C GLU A 106 19.09 8.83 -14.52
N ARG A 107 19.17 10.13 -14.27
CA ARG A 107 19.02 11.21 -15.24
C ARG A 107 17.71 11.10 -16.01
N THR A 108 17.78 10.68 -17.26
CA THR A 108 16.61 10.53 -18.14
C THR A 108 16.20 9.08 -18.36
N ALA A 109 16.99 8.12 -17.87
CA ALA A 109 16.73 6.70 -18.04
C ALA A 109 15.98 6.14 -16.84
N TRP A 110 15.05 5.22 -17.10
CA TRP A 110 14.35 4.44 -16.08
C TRP A 110 14.78 2.99 -16.23
N GLU A 111 15.28 2.40 -15.15
CA GLU A 111 15.81 1.03 -15.15
C GLU A 111 15.23 0.22 -13.98
N PRO A 112 15.02 -1.10 -14.14
CA PRO A 112 14.56 -1.96 -13.05
C PRO A 112 15.53 -1.99 -11.86
N ASP A 113 15.03 -1.76 -10.64
CA ASP A 113 15.84 -1.66 -9.40
C ASP A 113 15.43 -2.69 -8.33
N HIS A 114 14.75 -3.76 -8.76
CA HIS A 114 14.16 -4.76 -7.86
C HIS A 114 15.17 -5.47 -6.95
N ASP A 115 16.34 -5.84 -7.45
CA ASP A 115 17.35 -6.58 -6.70
C ASP A 115 17.95 -5.76 -5.56
N TYR A 116 18.20 -4.48 -5.79
CA TYR A 116 18.66 -3.56 -4.76
C TYR A 116 17.61 -3.41 -3.66
N TRP A 117 16.38 -3.06 -4.06
CA TRP A 117 15.29 -2.82 -3.12
C TRP A 117 14.96 -4.04 -2.28
N LYS A 118 15.03 -5.24 -2.86
CA LYS A 118 14.86 -6.50 -2.13
C LYS A 118 15.87 -6.69 -1.00
N GLN A 119 17.12 -6.27 -1.20
CA GLN A 119 18.18 -6.39 -0.20
C GLN A 119 18.12 -5.27 0.84
N ALA A 120 17.73 -4.08 0.41
CA ALA A 120 17.78 -2.88 1.24
C ALA A 120 16.49 -2.64 2.05
N ILE A 121 15.36 -3.26 1.67
CA ILE A 121 14.11 -3.14 2.42
C ILE A 121 14.17 -3.86 3.75
N THR A 122 13.61 -3.20 4.75
CA THR A 122 13.32 -3.77 6.06
C THR A 122 11.82 -3.93 6.24
N THR A 123 11.40 -5.07 6.77
CA THR A 123 9.99 -5.33 7.08
C THR A 123 9.73 -5.04 8.56
N LYS A 124 8.67 -4.29 8.86
CA LYS A 124 8.20 -3.99 10.21
C LYS A 124 6.77 -4.48 10.38
N SER A 125 6.53 -5.25 11.42
CA SER A 125 5.16 -5.57 11.85
C SER A 125 4.52 -4.35 12.49
N MET A 126 3.31 -4.01 12.09
CA MET A 126 2.46 -3.00 12.73
C MET A 126 1.37 -3.64 13.61
N GLY A 127 1.60 -4.89 14.06
CA GLY A 127 0.60 -5.66 14.79
C GLY A 127 -0.63 -5.92 13.92
N SER A 128 -1.82 -5.63 14.45
CA SER A 128 -3.08 -5.80 13.72
C SER A 128 -3.32 -4.77 12.62
N ALA A 129 -2.53 -3.68 12.57
CA ALA A 129 -2.70 -2.65 11.55
C ALA A 129 -2.17 -3.09 10.18
N GLY A 130 -1.17 -3.98 10.14
CA GLY A 130 -0.60 -4.46 8.89
C GLY A 130 0.90 -4.71 8.96
N VAL A 131 1.53 -4.65 7.79
CA VAL A 131 2.99 -4.71 7.63
C VAL A 131 3.46 -3.41 6.97
N ALA A 132 4.56 -2.84 7.46
CA ALA A 132 5.25 -1.74 6.80
C ALA A 132 6.57 -2.23 6.18
N LEU A 133 6.82 -1.80 4.96
CA LEU A 133 8.08 -1.95 4.27
C LEU A 133 8.82 -0.64 4.28
N GLU A 134 10.01 -0.60 4.88
CA GLU A 134 10.82 0.61 4.97
C GLU A 134 12.15 0.46 4.25
N LEU A 135 12.47 1.43 3.39
CA LEU A 135 13.77 1.58 2.74
C LEU A 135 14.39 2.91 3.18
N SER A 136 15.64 2.90 3.65
CA SER A 136 16.41 4.14 3.83
C SER A 136 17.39 4.27 2.67
N LEU A 137 17.33 5.40 1.95
CA LEU A 137 18.25 5.70 0.87
C LEU A 137 19.62 6.09 1.43
N THR A 138 20.67 5.56 0.82
CA THR A 138 22.04 5.95 1.13
C THR A 138 22.39 7.28 0.45
N GLY A 139 23.49 7.92 0.88
CA GLY A 139 23.99 9.11 0.19
C GLY A 139 24.26 8.85 -1.30
N ALA A 140 24.80 7.68 -1.65
CA ALA A 140 25.05 7.30 -3.04
C ALA A 140 23.75 7.14 -3.85
N ASP A 141 22.67 6.65 -3.24
CA ASP A 141 21.36 6.60 -3.91
C ASP A 141 20.85 8.02 -4.20
N LEU A 142 20.99 8.94 -3.25
CA LEU A 142 20.55 10.32 -3.39
C LEU A 142 21.40 11.14 -4.37
N ASP A 143 22.66 10.75 -4.59
CA ASP A 143 23.55 11.39 -5.55
C ASP A 143 23.29 10.93 -7.00
N THR A 144 22.57 9.82 -7.20
CA THR A 144 22.43 9.16 -8.50
C THR A 144 20.99 9.03 -8.99
N ALA A 145 20.03 8.83 -8.07
CA ALA A 145 18.64 8.65 -8.41
C ALA A 145 17.90 9.98 -8.50
N ASP A 146 17.22 10.20 -9.62
CA ASP A 146 16.32 11.34 -9.83
C ASP A 146 14.85 10.99 -9.51
N GLY A 147 14.54 9.72 -9.25
CA GLY A 147 13.19 9.30 -8.97
C GLY A 147 13.01 7.79 -8.85
N PHE A 148 11.85 7.40 -8.34
CA PHE A 148 11.43 6.03 -8.19
C PHE A 148 10.00 5.85 -8.70
N TYR A 149 9.75 4.71 -9.33
CA TYR A 149 8.43 4.30 -9.75
C TYR A 149 8.15 2.93 -9.15
N LEU A 150 7.05 2.83 -8.42
CA LEU A 150 6.64 1.61 -7.73
C LEU A 150 5.28 1.19 -8.26
N ALA A 151 5.21 -0.03 -8.81
CA ALA A 151 3.96 -0.70 -9.11
C ALA A 151 3.83 -1.93 -8.20
N PHE A 152 2.72 -2.09 -7.49
CA PHE A 152 2.55 -3.24 -6.59
C PHE A 152 1.10 -3.67 -6.40
N ARG A 153 0.91 -4.92 -6.01
CA ARG A 153 -0.37 -5.49 -5.59
C ARG A 153 -0.16 -6.43 -4.42
N TYR A 154 -1.17 -6.61 -3.59
CA TYR A 154 -1.06 -7.51 -2.44
C TYR A 154 -2.41 -8.14 -2.06
N LYS A 155 -2.39 -9.22 -1.27
CA LYS A 155 -3.57 -9.89 -0.73
C LYS A 155 -3.60 -9.72 0.78
N ALA A 156 -4.57 -8.98 1.31
CA ALA A 156 -4.79 -8.93 2.75
C ALA A 156 -5.16 -10.34 3.30
N SER A 157 -4.81 -10.64 4.56
CA SER A 157 -4.96 -11.99 5.16
C SER A 157 -6.38 -12.56 5.11
N ASN A 158 -7.40 -11.72 5.01
CA ASN A 158 -8.81 -12.12 4.95
C ASN A 158 -9.43 -11.94 3.54
N SER A 159 -8.63 -11.61 2.52
CA SER A 159 -9.08 -11.43 1.15
C SER A 159 -8.44 -12.46 0.24
N PRO A 160 -9.22 -13.32 -0.44
CA PRO A 160 -8.67 -14.21 -1.45
C PRO A 160 -8.23 -13.45 -2.72
N ASN A 161 -8.70 -12.21 -2.88
CA ASN A 161 -8.48 -11.39 -4.07
C ASN A 161 -7.28 -10.45 -3.87
N TRP A 162 -6.52 -10.26 -4.95
CA TRP A 162 -5.52 -9.20 -5.06
C TRP A 162 -6.16 -7.82 -4.91
N LEU A 163 -5.37 -6.90 -4.35
CA LEU A 163 -5.66 -5.47 -4.25
C LEU A 163 -4.54 -4.70 -4.97
N PRO A 164 -4.86 -3.89 -5.99
CA PRO A 164 -6.17 -3.80 -6.65
C PRO A 164 -6.49 -5.09 -7.42
N GLU A 165 -7.61 -5.13 -8.16
CA GLU A 165 -8.10 -6.38 -8.77
C GLU A 165 -7.06 -7.07 -9.68
N THR A 166 -7.33 -8.34 -10.02
CA THR A 166 -6.48 -9.14 -10.91
C THR A 166 -6.05 -8.34 -12.15
N ASP A 167 -4.76 -8.41 -12.46
CA ASP A 167 -4.09 -7.69 -13.56
C ASP A 167 -3.94 -6.17 -13.42
N LYS A 168 -4.29 -5.60 -12.26
CA LYS A 168 -3.97 -4.21 -11.90
C LYS A 168 -2.91 -4.13 -10.80
N ALA A 169 -2.37 -2.92 -10.62
CA ALA A 169 -1.47 -2.58 -9.54
C ALA A 169 -1.75 -1.17 -9.02
N TYR A 170 -1.38 -0.91 -7.77
CA TYR A 170 -1.18 0.44 -7.27
C TYR A 170 0.08 1.00 -7.91
N HIS A 171 0.01 2.26 -8.34
CA HIS A 171 1.11 2.92 -9.01
C HIS A 171 1.48 4.17 -8.23
N CYS A 172 2.75 4.31 -7.87
CA CYS A 172 3.29 5.50 -7.24
C CYS A 172 4.52 5.95 -8.00
N LYS A 173 4.65 7.26 -8.16
CA LYS A 173 5.84 7.87 -8.74
C LYS A 173 6.35 8.93 -7.80
N LEU A 174 7.64 8.89 -7.57
CA LEU A 174 8.36 9.88 -6.82
C LEU A 174 9.44 10.46 -7.71
N THR A 175 9.44 11.77 -7.86
CA THR A 175 10.54 12.50 -8.49
C THR A 175 11.33 13.16 -7.37
N LEU A 176 12.60 12.81 -7.24
CA LEU A 176 13.52 13.53 -6.35
C LEU A 176 13.87 14.87 -7.02
N HIS A 177 14.28 15.87 -6.23
CA HIS A 177 14.69 17.20 -6.76
C HIS A 177 13.58 18.05 -7.41
N GLU A 178 12.33 17.60 -7.38
CA GLU A 178 11.16 18.36 -7.84
C GLU A 178 10.32 18.83 -6.64
N GLN A 179 10.20 20.15 -6.46
CA GLN A 179 9.52 20.77 -5.30
C GLN A 179 8.05 20.36 -5.11
N GLY A 180 7.37 19.87 -6.14
CA GLY A 180 5.95 19.52 -6.08
C GLY A 180 5.64 18.07 -5.70
N ASN A 181 6.62 17.17 -5.77
CA ASN A 181 6.42 15.72 -5.60
C ASN A 181 7.00 15.18 -4.28
N LEU A 182 7.49 16.07 -3.41
CA LEU A 182 8.18 15.72 -2.18
C LEU A 182 7.59 16.52 -1.01
N PRO A 183 7.54 15.94 0.20
CA PRO A 183 7.14 16.72 1.36
C PRO A 183 8.15 17.83 1.61
N MET A 184 7.67 19.05 1.84
CA MET A 184 8.51 20.13 2.33
C MET A 184 8.91 19.81 3.77
N VAL A 185 10.12 19.28 3.99
CA VAL A 185 10.64 19.03 5.34
C VAL A 185 11.86 19.91 5.57
N GLY A 186 11.69 21.03 6.25
CA GLY A 186 12.78 21.97 6.54
C GLY A 186 13.89 21.37 7.40
N ALA A 187 15.08 21.98 7.38
CA ALA A 187 16.26 21.53 8.13
C ALA A 187 16.10 21.51 9.67
N ASN A 188 14.99 22.03 10.19
CA ASN A 188 14.68 22.11 11.64
C ASN A 188 13.30 21.50 11.99
N GLU A 189 12.64 20.83 11.04
CA GLU A 189 11.31 20.25 11.24
C GLU A 189 11.41 18.78 11.65
N THR A 190 10.44 18.30 12.43
CA THR A 190 10.37 16.90 12.83
C THR A 190 10.33 16.01 11.58
N LYS A 191 11.22 15.02 11.52
CA LYS A 191 11.29 14.03 10.43
C LYS A 191 10.06 13.14 10.47
N GLU A 192 8.96 13.64 9.93
CA GLU A 192 7.66 12.96 9.89
C GLU A 192 7.43 12.28 8.57
N TRP A 193 6.66 11.19 8.61
CA TRP A 193 6.26 10.47 7.41
C TRP A 193 5.13 11.22 6.73
N GLN A 194 5.32 11.55 5.46
CA GLN A 194 4.33 12.27 4.67
C GLN A 194 3.82 11.37 3.54
N PRO A 195 2.49 11.24 3.37
CA PRO A 195 1.92 10.38 2.35
C PRO A 195 2.21 10.91 0.95
N ILE A 196 2.43 9.98 0.02
CA ILE A 196 2.58 10.22 -1.42
C ILE A 196 1.24 9.88 -2.07
N THR A 197 0.73 10.80 -2.87
CA THR A 197 -0.49 10.57 -3.64
C THR A 197 -0.25 9.48 -4.69
N PRO A 198 -1.01 8.37 -4.66
CA PRO A 198 -0.95 7.37 -5.72
C PRO A 198 -1.35 7.96 -7.08
N LEU A 199 -0.87 7.36 -8.16
CA LEU A 199 -1.32 7.69 -9.51
C LEU A 199 -2.65 7.00 -9.79
N ASP A 200 -3.58 7.74 -10.39
CA ASP A 200 -4.88 7.19 -10.83
C ASP A 200 -4.73 6.14 -11.95
N ALA A 201 -3.63 6.21 -12.71
CA ALA A 201 -3.32 5.32 -13.83
C ALA A 201 -1.80 5.10 -13.97
N PRO A 202 -1.36 3.99 -14.60
CA PRO A 202 0.06 3.77 -14.87
C PRO A 202 0.66 4.88 -15.74
N ASP A 203 1.94 5.22 -15.53
CA ASP A 203 2.69 6.07 -16.46
C ASP A 203 2.97 5.22 -17.70
N THR A 204 2.21 5.45 -18.77
CA THR A 204 2.21 4.63 -19.99
C THR A 204 3.59 4.55 -20.66
N ARG A 205 4.46 5.52 -20.39
CA ARG A 205 5.85 5.53 -20.86
C ARG A 205 6.72 4.50 -20.15
N LEU A 206 6.37 4.16 -18.91
CA LEU A 206 7.11 3.24 -18.05
C LEU A 206 6.52 1.82 -18.08
N THR A 207 5.27 1.65 -18.51
CA THR A 207 4.62 0.34 -18.63
C THR A 207 5.46 -0.70 -19.39
N PRO A 208 6.14 -0.38 -20.52
CA PRO A 208 6.97 -1.37 -21.22
C PRO A 208 8.19 -1.87 -20.41
N LEU A 209 8.62 -1.11 -19.41
CA LEU A 209 9.76 -1.46 -18.53
C LEU A 209 9.32 -2.33 -17.34
N ILE A 210 8.02 -2.38 -17.06
CA ILE A 210 7.42 -3.22 -16.02
C ILE A 210 7.12 -4.59 -16.65
N ILE A 211 8.18 -5.36 -16.84
CA ILE A 211 8.11 -6.64 -17.56
C ILE A 211 7.52 -7.74 -16.67
N ASN A 212 7.91 -7.77 -15.38
CA ASN A 212 7.44 -8.76 -14.41
C ASN A 212 7.21 -8.13 -13.05
N TYR A 213 6.21 -8.63 -12.33
CA TYR A 213 6.10 -8.41 -10.90
C TYR A 213 6.87 -9.51 -10.15
N HIS A 214 7.56 -9.12 -9.08
CA HIS A 214 8.41 -9.99 -8.29
C HIS A 214 7.82 -10.17 -6.88
N ALA A 215 7.99 -11.35 -6.29
CA ALA A 215 7.73 -11.54 -4.87
C ALA A 215 8.88 -10.93 -4.04
N LEU A 216 8.54 -10.31 -2.90
CA LEU A 216 9.55 -9.76 -1.98
C LEU A 216 10.36 -10.88 -1.31
N VAL A 217 9.69 -11.98 -0.94
CA VAL A 217 10.33 -13.14 -0.33
C VAL A 217 10.79 -14.08 -1.44
N ASN A 218 12.11 -14.29 -1.55
CA ASN A 218 12.63 -15.36 -2.40
C ASN A 218 12.10 -16.70 -1.90
N HIS A 219 11.36 -17.42 -2.73
CA HIS A 219 11.52 -18.87 -2.70
C HIS A 219 12.91 -19.15 -3.27
N PRO A 220 13.74 -20.01 -2.64
CA PRO A 220 14.87 -20.56 -3.37
C PRO A 220 14.31 -21.17 -4.65
N ILE A 221 14.86 -20.77 -5.80
CA ILE A 221 14.60 -21.46 -7.06
C ILE A 221 14.98 -22.91 -6.77
N LYS A 222 13.99 -23.82 -6.75
CA LYS A 222 14.29 -25.24 -6.70
C LYS A 222 14.98 -25.58 -8.01
N SER A 223 16.31 -25.69 -7.93
CA SER A 223 17.15 -26.33 -8.94
C SER A 223 16.70 -27.77 -9.18
#